data_AF-A0A6C1B2W7-F1
#
_entry.id   AF-A0A6C1B2W7-F1
#
_cell.length_a   1.000
_cell.length_b   1.000
_cell.length_c   1.000
_cell.angle_alpha   90.00
_cell.angle_beta   90.00
_cell.angle_gamma   90.00
#
_symmetry.space_group_name_H-M   'P 1'
#
loop_
_entity.id
_entity.type
_entity.pdbx_description
1 polymer ?
#
loop_
_entity_poly.entity_id
_entity_poly.type
_entity_poly.pdbx_seq_one_letter_code
_entity_poly.pdbx_strand_id
1 'polypeptide(L)'
;MTISENTLAKLHADHAYMDALIRQIAGLCVSRGAVDSCDQCRPNRRTLCRSNVEQLIHTFVQVTLKHNLLESQCMEDEVPAEHRIAHNRAHARIGEQLQQLRAIFADDGNSLVAIEGIDRVQAALDDHLIEFDEALEAYLKAA
;
A
#
# COMPACT_ATOMS: atom_id res chain seq x y z
N MET A 1 18.77 -9.86 -18.64
CA MET A 1 17.76 -10.93 -18.90
C MET A 1 16.53 -10.18 -19.37
N THR A 2 16.03 -10.36 -20.61
CA THR A 2 14.90 -9.54 -21.09
C THR A 2 13.71 -9.69 -20.15
N ILE A 3 13.27 -8.59 -19.54
CA ILE A 3 12.11 -8.59 -18.69
C ILE A 3 10.90 -8.92 -19.57
N SER A 4 10.19 -10.00 -19.23
CA SER A 4 9.04 -10.42 -20.01
C SER A 4 7.92 -9.37 -19.91
N GLU A 5 7.14 -9.15 -20.98
CA GLU A 5 5.91 -8.34 -20.96
C GLU A 5 4.97 -8.74 -19.80
N ASN A 6 5.03 -10.01 -19.39
CA ASN A 6 4.31 -10.55 -18.24
C ASN A 6 4.71 -9.90 -16.90
N THR A 7 5.96 -9.48 -16.74
CA THR A 7 6.42 -8.78 -15.53
C THR A 7 5.84 -7.38 -15.44
N LEU A 8 5.89 -6.59 -16.51
CA LEU A 8 5.28 -5.24 -16.54
C LEU A 8 3.76 -5.32 -16.30
N ALA A 9 3.08 -6.25 -16.98
CA ALA A 9 1.66 -6.49 -16.75
C ALA A 9 1.36 -6.87 -15.29
N LYS A 10 2.26 -7.62 -14.64
CA LYS A 10 2.14 -7.98 -13.23
C LYS A 10 2.31 -6.76 -12.30
N LEU A 11 3.24 -5.85 -12.58
CA LEU A 11 3.44 -4.63 -11.81
C LEU A 11 2.18 -3.75 -11.86
N HIS A 12 1.66 -3.50 -13.06
CA HIS A 12 0.41 -2.75 -13.24
C HIS A 12 -0.79 -3.40 -12.53
N ALA A 13 -0.88 -4.73 -12.59
CA ALA A 13 -1.93 -5.47 -11.91
C ALA A 13 -1.80 -5.36 -10.37
N ASP A 14 -0.59 -5.34 -9.83
CA ASP A 14 -0.36 -5.13 -8.39
C ASP A 14 -0.74 -3.74 -7.95
N HIS A 15 -0.30 -2.70 -8.68
CA HIS A 15 -0.68 -1.32 -8.39
C HIS A 15 -2.20 -1.17 -8.37
N ALA A 16 -2.89 -1.64 -9.42
CA ALA A 16 -4.35 -1.59 -9.50
C ALA A 16 -5.04 -2.36 -8.36
N TYR A 17 -4.46 -3.47 -7.91
CA TYR A 17 -5.01 -4.26 -6.81
C TYR A 17 -4.80 -3.59 -5.45
N MET A 18 -3.62 -3.03 -5.20
CA MET A 18 -3.33 -2.22 -4.02
C MET A 18 -4.30 -1.04 -3.90
N ASP A 19 -4.51 -0.35 -5.02
CA ASP A 19 -5.49 0.73 -5.16
C ASP A 19 -6.92 0.31 -4.82
N ALA A 20 -7.33 -0.87 -5.31
CA ALA A 20 -8.64 -1.42 -5.01
C ALA A 20 -8.80 -1.75 -3.52
N LEU A 21 -7.76 -2.29 -2.88
CA LEU A 21 -7.75 -2.55 -1.43
C LEU A 21 -7.87 -1.27 -0.63
N ILE A 22 -7.13 -0.21 -0.99
CA ILE A 22 -7.22 1.12 -0.35
C ILE A 22 -8.65 1.65 -0.43
N ARG A 23 -9.25 1.65 -1.63
CA ARG A 23 -10.65 2.09 -1.83
C ARG A 23 -11.64 1.26 -1.01
N GLN A 24 -11.42 -0.05 -0.93
CA GLN A 24 -12.27 -0.94 -0.15
C GLN A 24 -12.18 -0.63 1.36
N ILE A 25 -10.97 -0.45 1.90
CA ILE A 25 -10.75 -0.10 3.31
C ILE A 25 -11.39 1.25 3.62
N ALA A 26 -11.13 2.27 2.78
CA ALA A 26 -11.70 3.61 2.91
C ALA A 26 -13.24 3.61 2.87
N GLY A 27 -13.84 2.71 2.09
CA GLY A 27 -15.29 2.57 1.94
C GLY A 27 -16.01 1.81 3.07
N LEU A 28 -15.29 1.14 3.98
CA LEU A 28 -15.91 0.37 5.06
C LEU A 28 -16.59 1.27 6.12
N CYS A 29 -16.14 2.51 6.28
CA CYS A 29 -16.71 3.45 7.24
C CYS A 29 -17.57 4.52 6.54
N VAL A 30 -18.89 4.32 6.53
CA VAL A 30 -19.86 5.30 5.99
C VAL A 30 -20.07 6.54 6.87
N SER A 31 -19.50 6.55 8.08
CA SER A 31 -19.60 7.64 9.04
C SER A 31 -18.37 8.55 9.05
N ARG A 32 -17.44 8.33 8.10
CA ARG A 32 -16.22 9.11 7.92
C ARG A 32 -16.57 10.60 7.76
N GLY A 33 -16.01 11.45 8.63
CA GLY A 33 -16.26 12.90 8.67
C GLY A 33 -17.48 13.36 9.48
N ALA A 34 -18.31 12.46 10.00
CA ALA A 34 -19.45 12.79 10.87
C ALA A 34 -19.25 12.37 12.33
N VAL A 35 -18.27 11.50 12.60
CA VAL A 35 -18.04 10.90 13.90
C VAL A 35 -16.54 10.67 14.11
N ASP A 36 -15.99 11.15 15.22
CA ASP A 36 -14.56 11.02 15.54
C ASP A 36 -14.21 9.70 16.26
N SER A 37 -15.20 8.85 16.54
CA SER A 37 -14.99 7.59 17.26
C SER A 37 -15.93 6.47 16.83
N CYS A 38 -15.36 5.27 16.79
CA CYS A 38 -16.08 4.02 16.57
C CYS A 38 -17.05 3.66 17.72
N ASP A 39 -17.00 4.33 18.88
CA ASP A 39 -17.85 4.03 20.05
C ASP A 39 -19.32 4.40 19.86
N GLN A 40 -19.61 5.25 18.89
CA GLN A 40 -20.98 5.60 18.53
C GLN A 40 -21.61 4.55 17.60
N CYS A 41 -20.85 3.56 17.13
CA CYS A 41 -21.38 2.44 16.37
C CYS A 41 -22.01 1.39 17.29
N ARG A 42 -23.10 0.74 16.82
CA ARG A 42 -23.69 -0.42 17.50
C ARG A 42 -22.61 -1.50 17.72
N PRO A 43 -22.54 -2.16 18.89
CA PRO A 43 -21.47 -3.11 19.21
C PRO A 43 -21.24 -4.20 18.15
N ASN A 44 -22.29 -4.85 17.65
CA ASN A 44 -22.17 -5.89 16.62
C ASN A 44 -21.60 -5.34 15.30
N ARG A 45 -21.97 -4.10 14.92
CA ARG A 45 -21.44 -3.44 13.72
C ARG A 45 -19.98 -3.07 13.90
N ARG A 46 -19.60 -2.61 15.10
CA ARG A 46 -18.20 -2.27 15.44
C ARG A 46 -17.29 -3.49 15.36
N THR A 47 -17.71 -4.64 15.91
CA THR A 47 -16.93 -5.89 15.84
C THR A 47 -16.73 -6.35 14.39
N LEU A 48 -17.80 -6.41 13.59
CA LEU A 48 -17.70 -6.80 12.18
C LEU A 48 -16.84 -5.83 11.37
N CYS A 49 -17.00 -4.52 11.58
CA CYS A 49 -16.18 -3.49 10.93
C CYS A 49 -14.70 -3.69 11.26
N ARG A 50 -14.38 -3.85 12.56
CA ARG A 50 -13.01 -4.07 13.02
C ARG A 50 -12.38 -5.29 12.34
N SER A 51 -13.04 -6.45 12.35
CA SER A 51 -12.50 -7.67 11.72
C SER A 51 -12.29 -7.52 10.21
N ASN A 52 -13.22 -6.87 9.51
CA ASN A 52 -13.07 -6.62 8.07
C ASN A 52 -11.90 -5.67 7.77
N VAL A 53 -11.80 -4.57 8.52
CA VAL A 53 -10.69 -3.61 8.39
C VAL A 53 -9.36 -4.30 8.70
N GLU A 54 -9.30 -5.11 9.75
CA GLU A 54 -8.09 -5.87 10.12
C GLU A 54 -7.61 -6.77 8.98
N GLN A 55 -8.52 -7.57 8.41
CA GLN A 55 -8.20 -8.50 7.34
C GLN A 55 -7.74 -7.78 6.08
N LEU A 56 -8.39 -6.67 5.72
CA LEU A 56 -8.01 -5.90 4.54
C LEU A 56 -6.68 -5.18 4.73
N ILE A 57 -6.42 -4.58 5.89
CA ILE A 57 -5.12 -3.96 6.20
C ILE A 57 -4.01 -5.00 6.15
N HIS A 58 -4.24 -6.19 6.74
CA HIS A 58 -3.26 -7.27 6.68
C HIS A 58 -2.95 -7.67 5.23
N THR A 59 -3.98 -7.83 4.40
CA THR A 59 -3.84 -8.17 2.97
C THR A 59 -3.08 -7.07 2.22
N PHE A 60 -3.46 -5.82 2.42
CA PHE A 60 -2.84 -4.66 1.78
C PHE A 60 -1.35 -4.55 2.12
N VAL A 61 -0.99 -4.72 3.40
CA VAL A 61 0.42 -4.70 3.83
C VAL A 61 1.20 -5.82 3.16
N GLN A 62 0.67 -7.04 3.13
CA GLN A 62 1.35 -8.18 2.52
C GLN A 62 1.57 -8.00 1.02
N VAL A 63 0.55 -7.54 0.30
CA VAL A 63 0.62 -7.29 -1.15
C VAL A 63 1.66 -6.21 -1.44
N THR A 64 1.61 -5.10 -0.71
CA THR A 64 2.55 -3.97 -0.89
C THR A 64 3.99 -4.40 -0.66
N LEU A 65 4.29 -5.09 0.44
CA LEU A 65 5.66 -5.55 0.72
C LEU A 65 6.17 -6.56 -0.32
N LYS A 66 5.29 -7.42 -0.83
CA LYS A 66 5.63 -8.37 -1.89
C LYS A 66 5.90 -7.66 -3.21
N HIS A 67 5.13 -6.62 -3.53
CA HIS A 67 5.32 -5.79 -4.71
C HIS A 67 6.67 -5.05 -4.66
N ASN A 68 6.98 -4.39 -3.53
CA ASN A 68 8.28 -3.72 -3.33
C ASN A 68 9.47 -4.66 -3.55
N LEU A 69 9.35 -5.91 -3.07
CA LEU A 69 10.40 -6.92 -3.28
C LEU A 69 10.52 -7.32 -4.76
N LEU A 70 9.40 -7.45 -5.47
CA LEU A 70 9.40 -7.77 -6.90
C LEU A 70 10.09 -6.67 -7.72
N GLU A 71 9.76 -5.40 -7.45
CA GLU A 71 10.41 -4.26 -8.11
C GLU A 71 11.91 -4.21 -7.80
N SER A 72 12.28 -4.43 -6.54
CA SER A 72 13.69 -4.52 -6.12
C SER A 72 14.48 -5.56 -6.92
N GLN A 73 13.86 -6.70 -7.24
CA GLN A 73 14.45 -7.75 -8.08
C GLN A 73 14.53 -7.33 -9.55
N CYS A 74 13.52 -6.61 -10.07
CA CYS A 74 13.53 -6.12 -11.45
C CYS A 74 14.63 -5.07 -11.68
N MET A 75 15.03 -4.33 -10.64
CA MET A 75 16.05 -3.29 -10.72
C MET A 75 17.50 -3.79 -10.72
N GLU A 76 17.76 -5.09 -10.50
CA GLU A 76 19.09 -5.54 -10.08
C GLU A 76 20.18 -5.35 -11.16
N ASP A 77 19.85 -5.62 -12.43
CA ASP A 77 20.78 -5.62 -13.56
C ASP A 77 20.58 -4.44 -14.53
N GLU A 78 19.34 -4.01 -14.72
CA GLU A 78 18.94 -3.17 -15.86
C GLU A 78 18.72 -1.68 -15.49
N VAL A 79 18.86 -1.33 -14.21
CA VAL A 79 18.48 0.01 -13.69
C VAL A 79 19.69 0.72 -13.06
N PRO A 80 19.89 2.03 -13.32
CA PRO A 80 20.99 2.79 -12.73
C PRO A 80 21.03 2.68 -11.20
N ALA A 81 22.24 2.53 -10.66
CA ALA A 81 22.44 2.31 -9.23
C ALA A 81 21.84 3.44 -8.36
N GLU A 82 21.92 4.69 -8.81
CA GLU A 82 21.34 5.83 -8.12
C GLU A 82 19.81 5.70 -7.97
N HIS A 83 19.11 5.36 -9.06
CA HIS A 83 17.68 5.14 -9.05
C HIS A 83 17.31 3.96 -8.13
N ARG A 84 17.98 2.81 -8.27
CA ARG A 84 17.75 1.65 -7.40
C ARG A 84 17.91 1.97 -5.90
N ILE A 85 18.94 2.72 -5.54
CA ILE A 85 19.16 3.12 -4.14
C ILE A 85 18.04 4.04 -3.64
N ALA A 86 17.62 5.00 -4.46
CA ALA A 86 16.55 5.94 -4.10
C ALA A 86 15.18 5.23 -3.99
N HIS A 87 14.85 4.37 -4.96
CA HIS A 87 13.63 3.56 -5.01
C HIS A 87 13.52 2.65 -3.79
N ASN A 88 14.57 1.89 -3.47
CA ASN A 88 14.60 1.01 -2.30
C ASN A 88 14.47 1.77 -0.97
N ARG A 89 14.97 3.01 -0.89
CA ARG A 89 14.75 3.89 0.27
C ARG A 89 13.30 4.37 0.37
N ALA A 90 12.63 4.59 -0.75
CA ALA A 90 11.21 4.91 -0.76
C ALA A 90 10.37 3.70 -0.31
N HIS A 91 10.67 2.50 -0.81
CA HIS A 91 10.06 1.25 -0.33
C HIS A 91 10.22 1.05 1.18
N ALA A 92 11.40 1.33 1.73
CA ALA A 92 11.65 1.22 3.16
C ALA A 92 10.75 2.18 3.97
N ARG A 93 10.61 3.43 3.53
CA ARG A 93 9.73 4.42 4.17
C ARG A 93 8.26 4.01 4.12
N ILE A 94 7.79 3.48 2.99
CA ILE A 94 6.42 2.92 2.88
C ILE A 94 6.26 1.74 3.84
N GLY A 95 7.26 0.86 3.92
CA GLY A 95 7.28 -0.26 4.87
C GLY A 95 7.14 0.18 6.33
N GLU A 96 7.82 1.26 6.72
CA GLU A 96 7.69 1.85 8.06
C GLU A 96 6.28 2.39 8.32
N GLN A 97 5.66 3.08 7.35
CA GLN A 97 4.28 3.56 7.49
C GLN A 97 3.28 2.41 7.62
N LEU A 98 3.46 1.33 6.84
CA LEU A 98 2.64 0.11 6.94
C LEU A 98 2.79 -0.56 8.31
N GLN A 99 3.99 -0.59 8.87
CA GLN A 99 4.24 -1.12 10.20
C GLN A 99 3.54 -0.27 11.27
N GLN A 100 3.64 1.06 11.17
CA GLN A 100 2.97 1.98 12.09
C GLN A 100 1.44 1.83 12.03
N LEU A 101 0.86 1.72 10.83
CA LEU A 101 -0.56 1.46 10.64
C LEU A 101 -1.01 0.20 11.38
N ARG A 102 -0.27 -0.91 11.22
CA ARG A 102 -0.58 -2.17 11.91
C ARG A 102 -0.47 -2.04 13.43
N ALA A 103 0.56 -1.35 13.93
CA ALA A 103 0.76 -1.16 15.36
C ALA A 103 -0.36 -0.35 16.00
N ILE A 104 -0.74 0.79 15.39
CA ILE A 104 -1.82 1.66 15.88
C ILE A 104 -3.14 0.90 15.90
N PHE A 105 -3.45 0.17 14.82
CA PHE A 105 -4.71 -0.56 14.75
C PHE A 105 -4.77 -1.75 15.72
N ALA A 106 -3.64 -2.42 15.99
CA ALA A 106 -3.58 -3.49 16.98
C ALA A 106 -3.83 -2.99 18.41
N ASP A 107 -3.36 -1.78 18.74
CA ASP A 107 -3.47 -1.19 20.08
C ASP A 107 -4.88 -0.64 20.37
N ASP A 108 -5.40 0.23 19.49
CA ASP A 108 -6.68 0.93 19.71
C ASP A 108 -7.89 0.18 19.12
N GLY A 109 -7.67 -0.65 18.08
CA GLY A 109 -8.76 -1.30 17.35
C GLY A 109 -9.73 -0.33 16.67
N ASN A 110 -9.39 0.95 16.63
CA ASN A 110 -10.20 2.03 16.08
C ASN A 110 -10.05 2.07 14.56
N SER A 111 -11.08 1.58 13.87
CA SER A 111 -11.12 1.52 12.42
C SER A 111 -11.03 2.89 11.75
N LEU A 112 -11.43 3.98 12.42
CA LEU A 112 -11.35 5.34 11.85
C LEU A 112 -9.90 5.79 11.71
N VAL A 113 -9.11 5.68 12.78
CA VAL A 113 -7.68 6.03 12.79
C VAL A 113 -6.90 5.17 11.80
N ALA A 114 -7.26 3.90 11.67
CA ALA A 114 -6.64 3.02 10.68
C ALA A 114 -6.96 3.45 9.24
N ILE A 115 -8.19 3.89 8.95
CA ILE A 115 -8.55 4.43 7.64
C ILE A 115 -7.77 5.72 7.33
N GLU A 116 -7.60 6.62 8.30
CA GLU A 116 -6.75 7.81 8.12
C GLU A 116 -5.27 7.46 7.89
N GLY A 117 -4.79 6.40 8.54
CA GLY A 117 -3.46 5.86 8.27
C GLY A 117 -3.32 5.33 6.85
N ILE A 118 -4.36 4.70 6.31
CA ILE A 118 -4.39 4.23 4.92
C ILE A 118 -4.32 5.41 3.94
N ASP A 119 -5.00 6.53 4.20
CA ASP A 119 -4.91 7.71 3.33
C ASP A 119 -3.47 8.25 3.22
N ARG A 120 -2.73 8.23 4.34
CA ARG A 120 -1.31 8.65 4.35
C ARG A 120 -0.43 7.70 3.53
N VAL A 121 -0.66 6.40 3.66
CA VAL A 121 0.05 5.40 2.85
C VAL A 121 -0.30 5.54 1.37
N GLN A 122 -1.57 5.83 1.04
CA GLN A 122 -1.99 6.08 -0.33
C GLN A 122 -1.23 7.27 -0.94
N ALA A 123 -1.18 8.41 -0.24
CA ALA A 123 -0.42 9.56 -0.72
C ALA A 123 1.06 9.21 -0.98
N ALA A 124 1.68 8.43 -0.08
CA ALA A 124 3.05 7.98 -0.26
C ALA A 124 3.23 7.02 -1.46
N LEU A 125 2.22 6.20 -1.77
CA LEU A 125 2.21 5.32 -2.94
C LEU A 125 2.00 6.10 -4.24
N ASP A 126 1.13 7.11 -4.23
CA ASP A 126 0.90 7.99 -5.38
C ASP A 126 2.18 8.77 -5.73
N ASP A 127 2.85 9.33 -4.71
CA ASP A 127 4.14 10.00 -4.89
C ASP A 127 5.20 9.00 -5.39
N HIS A 128 5.21 7.78 -4.86
CA HIS A 128 6.15 6.72 -5.26
C HIS A 128 6.02 6.32 -6.73
N LEU A 129 4.78 6.17 -7.20
CA LEU A 129 4.47 5.83 -8.59
C LEU A 129 5.08 6.85 -9.55
N ILE A 130 4.86 8.14 -9.26
CA ILE A 130 5.31 9.25 -10.10
C ILE A 130 6.84 9.42 -10.03
N GLU A 131 7.41 9.38 -8.83
CA GLU A 131 8.84 9.66 -8.63
C GLU A 131 9.75 8.50 -9.06
N PHE A 132 9.26 7.26 -8.95
CA PHE A 132 10.10 6.07 -9.11
C PHE A 132 9.56 5.08 -10.15
N ASP A 133 8.32 4.61 -10.02
CA ASP A 133 7.84 3.47 -10.81
C ASP A 133 7.71 3.80 -12.31
N GLU A 134 7.31 5.02 -12.67
CA GLU A 134 7.26 5.46 -14.08
C GLU A 134 8.66 5.43 -14.74
N ALA A 135 9.70 5.85 -14.01
CA ALA A 135 11.07 5.81 -14.49
C ALA A 135 11.61 4.37 -14.52
N LEU A 136 11.27 3.55 -13.51
CA LEU A 136 11.55 2.12 -13.50
C LEU A 136 10.99 1.46 -14.78
N GLU A 137 9.71 1.66 -15.07
CA GLU A 137 9.07 1.10 -16.27
C GLU A 137 9.78 1.50 -17.56
N ALA A 138 10.25 2.76 -17.67
CA ALA A 138 11.03 3.20 -18.81
C ALA A 138 12.37 2.46 -18.95
N TYR A 139 13.07 2.21 -17.83
CA TYR A 139 14.29 1.40 -17.84
C TYR A 139 14.01 -0.06 -18.23
N LEU A 140 12.97 -0.67 -17.66
CA LEU A 140 12.62 -2.06 -17.95
C LEU A 140 12.19 -2.31 -19.39
N LYS A 141 11.59 -1.30 -20.06
CA LYS A 141 11.25 -1.36 -21.49
C LYS A 141 12.44 -1.19 -22.42
N ALA A 142 13.51 -0.55 -21.94
CA ALA A 142 14.70 -0.27 -22.73
C ALA A 142 15.75 -1.41 -22.69
N ALA A 143 15.61 -2.34 -21.75
CA ALA A 143 16.46 -3.50 -21.54
C ALA A 143 16.04 -4.74 -22.35
#